data_AF-Q0AVB5-F1
#
_entry.id   AF-Q0AVB5-F1
#
_cell.length_a   1.000
_cell.length_b   1.000
_cell.length_c   1.000
_cell.angle_alpha   90.00
_cell.angle_beta   90.00
_cell.angle_gamma   90.00
#
_symmetry.space_group_name_H-M   'P 1'
#
loop_
_entity.id
_entity.type
_entity.pdbx_description
1 polymer ?
#
loop_
_entity_poly.entity_id
_entity_poly.type
_entity_poly.pdbx_seq_one_letter_code
_entity_poly.pdbx_strand_id
1 'polypeptide(L)' 'MSEKDLLKIEIAKELGIWEQVEKEGWDSLSNATCGRVGGLMSKRLRDSGAV' A
#
# COMPACT_ATOMS: atom_id res chain seq x y z
N MET A 1 -8.20 -12.09 -4.98
CA MET A 1 -7.60 -10.86 -4.45
C MET A 1 -8.68 -10.09 -3.72
N SER A 2 -8.43 -9.68 -2.48
CA SER A 2 -9.35 -8.79 -1.74
C SER A 2 -9.24 -7.36 -2.28
N GLU A 3 -10.26 -6.53 -2.05
CA GLU A 3 -10.18 -5.08 -2.27
C GLU A 3 -8.95 -4.48 -1.59
N LYS A 4 -8.59 -4.96 -0.39
CA LYS A 4 -7.37 -4.52 0.30
C LYS A 4 -6.08 -4.86 -0.46
N ASP A 5 -6.03 -5.98 -1.18
CA ASP A 5 -4.84 -6.33 -1.96
C ASP A 5 -4.68 -5.41 -3.18
N LEU A 6 -5.78 -5.14 -3.89
CA LEU A 6 -5.80 -4.21 -5.02
C LEU A 6 -5.36 -2.81 -4.59
N LEU A 7 -5.91 -2.34 -3.48
CA LEU A 7 -5.66 -1.00 -2.96
C LEU A 7 -4.20 -0.86 -2.48
N LYS A 8 -3.57 -1.93 -1.97
CA LYS A 8 -2.13 -1.97 -1.67
C LYS A 8 -1.30 -1.81 -2.94
N ILE A 9 -1.66 -2.55 -3.98
CA ILE A 9 -0.95 -2.53 -5.28
C ILE A 9 -1.07 -1.14 -5.91
N GLU A 10 -2.25 -0.53 -5.91
CA GLU A 10 -2.44 0.83 -6.41
C GLU A 10 -1.59 1.85 -5.66
N ILE A 11 -1.60 1.82 -4.33
CA ILE A 11 -0.76 2.72 -3.52
C ILE A 11 0.73 2.48 -3.80
N ALA A 12 1.15 1.22 -3.90
CA ALA A 12 2.54 0.89 -4.21
C ALA A 12 2.96 1.41 -5.61
N LYS A 13 2.06 1.35 -6.59
CA LYS A 13 2.27 1.91 -7.92
C LYS A 13 2.32 3.43 -7.90
N GLU A 14 1.41 4.09 -7.18
CA GLU A 14 1.41 5.56 -7.01
C GLU A 14 2.68 6.07 -6.32
N LEU A 15 3.20 5.32 -5.35
CA LEU A 15 4.44 5.65 -4.65
C LEU A 15 5.70 5.26 -5.44
N GLY A 16 5.57 4.56 -6.56
CA GLY A 16 6.70 4.07 -7.36
C GLY A 16 7.49 2.94 -6.70
N ILE A 17 6.95 2.30 -5.66
CA ILE A 17 7.61 1.22 -4.91
C ILE A 17 7.18 -0.16 -5.40
N TRP A 18 6.22 -0.23 -6.32
CA TRP A 18 5.69 -1.49 -6.83
C TRP A 18 6.77 -2.38 -7.45
N GLU A 19 7.70 -1.82 -8.23
CA GLU A 19 8.80 -2.61 -8.81
C GLU A 19 9.67 -3.29 -7.75
N GLN A 20 9.97 -2.58 -6.66
CA GLN A 20 10.77 -3.13 -5.57
C GLN A 20 10.00 -4.23 -4.83
N VAL A 21 8.71 -4.00 -4.56
CA VAL A 21 7.84 -5.00 -3.93
C VAL A 21 7.65 -6.24 -4.80
N GLU A 22 7.53 -6.07 -6.11
CA GLU A 22 7.37 -7.16 -7.07
C GLU A 22 8.66 -8.00 -7.19
N LYS A 23 9.84 -7.35 -7.11
CA LYS A 23 11.14 -8.01 -7.23
C LYS A 23 11.65 -8.60 -5.90
N GLU A 24 11.53 -7.85 -4.81
CA GLU A 24 12.14 -8.15 -3.50
C GLU A 24 11.11 -8.47 -2.41
N GLY A 25 9.82 -8.23 -2.65
CA GLY A 25 8.76 -8.43 -1.68
C GLY A 25 8.48 -7.21 -0.80
N TRP A 26 7.36 -7.28 -0.07
CA TRP A 26 6.94 -6.21 0.85
C TRP A 26 7.91 -5.99 2.02
N ASP A 27 8.70 -7.00 2.38
CA ASP A 27 9.68 -6.96 3.47
C ASP A 27 10.92 -6.10 3.12
N SER A 28 11.18 -5.87 1.82
CA SER A 28 12.27 -4.98 1.36
C SER A 28 11.98 -3.50 1.65
N LEU A 29 10.73 -3.13 1.95
CA LEU A 29 10.37 -1.74 2.22
C LEU A 29 10.86 -1.27 3.59
N SER A 30 11.46 -0.08 3.63
CA SER A 30 11.76 0.59 4.90
C SER A 30 10.50 0.87 5.72
N ASN A 31 10.61 0.86 7.05
CA ASN A 31 9.52 1.21 7.98
C ASN A 31 8.81 2.52 7.61
N ALA A 32 9.55 3.52 7.11
CA ALA A 32 8.97 4.79 6.69
C ALA A 32 8.03 4.62 5.48
N THR A 33 8.45 3.82 4.49
CA THR A 33 7.67 3.54 3.28
C THR A 33 6.46 2.65 3.60
N CYS A 34 6.65 1.59 4.39
CA CYS A 34 5.57 0.73 4.85
C CYS A 34 4.52 1.53 5.65
N GLY A 35 4.96 2.43 6.54
CA GLY A 35 4.09 3.33 7.29
C GLY A 35 3.28 4.29 6.40
N ARG A 36 3.88 4.81 5.32
CA ARG A 36 3.16 5.63 4.33
C ARG A 36 2.09 4.82 3.59
N VAL A 37 2.40 3.60 3.16
CA VAL A 37 1.42 2.71 2.49
C VAL A 37 0.25 2.41 3.43
N GLY A 38 0.54 2.01 4.67
CA GLY A 38 -0.48 1.73 5.68
C GLY A 38 -1.35 2.95 6.00
N GLY A 39 -0.73 4.13 6.13
CA GLY A 39 -1.45 5.39 6.35
C GLY A 39 -2.39 5.75 5.20
N LEU A 40 -1.95 5.57 3.95
CA LEU A 40 -2.79 5.78 2.76
C LEU A 40 -3.94 4.76 2.68
N MET A 41 -3.69 3.50 3.03
CA MET A 41 -4.75 2.50 3.11
C MET A 41 -5.83 2.91 4.11
N SER A 42 -5.43 3.23 5.34
CA SER A 42 -6.36 3.65 6.41
C SER A 42 -7.11 4.92 6.02
N LYS A 43 -6.44 5.86 5.36
CA LYS A 43 -7.07 7.09 4.88
C LYS A 43 -8.13 6.80 3.81
N ARG A 44 -7.85 5.94 2.83
CA ARG A 44 -8.82 5.53 1.81
C ARG A 44 -9.98 4.73 2.38
N LEU A 45 -9.73 3.77 3.29
CA LEU A 45 -10.80 3.02 3.96
C LEU A 45 -11.75 3.95 4.74
N ARG A 46 -11.19 4.93 5.44
CA ARG A 46 -11.96 5.92 6.20
C ARG A 46 -12.73 6.88 5.30
N ASP A 47 -12.17 7.24 4.14
CA ASP A 47 -12.82 8.11 3.15
C ASP A 47 -13.97 7.38 2.43
N SER A 48 -13.81 6.09 2.14
CA SER A 48 -14.86 5.24 1.57
C SER A 48 -15.99 4.88 2.54
N GLY A 49 -16.03 5.45 3.76
CA GLY A 49 -17.13 5.27 4.70
C GLY A 49 -17.27 3.85 5.27
N ALA A 50 -16.24 3.01 5.17
CA ALA A 50 -16.17 1.74 5.86
C ALA A 50 -15.69 1.97 7.31
N VAL A 51 -16.50 2.68 8.09
CA VAL A 51 -16.35 2.85 9.54
C VAL A 51 -17.69 2.64 10.23
#